data_AF-A0A821NG25-F1
#
_entry.id   AF-A0A821NG25-F1
#
_cell.length_a   1.000
_cell.length_b   1.000
_cell.length_c   1.000
_cell.angle_alpha   90.00
_cell.angle_beta   90.00
_cell.angle_gamma   90.00
#
_symmetry.space_group_name_H-M   'P 1'
#
loop_
_entity.id
_entity.type
_entity.pdbx_description
1 polymer ?
#
loop_
_entity_poly.entity_id
_entity_poly.type
_entity_poly.pdbx_seq_one_letter_code
_entity_poly.pdbx_strand_id
1 'polypeptide(L)'
;MVGLVPYASLDSNNPLSVAIKATPFGLWLSIIMNLGGIAGLTTVGMMVMLSQTRIFYAMANDGLLPKIFARIHRRWITPWIATLICGIFCAFFSGFCPVDILGETTSI
;
A
#
# COMPACT_ATOMS: atom_id res chain seq x y z
N MET A 1 -14.18 2.19 30.67
CA MET A 1 -14.70 1.13 29.76
C MET A 1 -13.59 0.76 28.80
N VAL A 2 -13.38 -0.54 28.62
CA VAL A 2 -12.06 -1.18 28.69
C VAL A 2 -11.30 -1.12 27.35
N GLY A 3 -10.28 -0.26 27.30
CA GLY A 3 -9.19 -0.41 26.33
C GLY A 3 -8.29 -1.55 26.77
N LEU A 4 -8.11 -2.55 25.90
CA LEU A 4 -7.22 -3.69 26.13
C LEU A 4 -5.75 -3.27 26.36
N VAL A 5 -5.33 -2.10 25.86
CA VAL A 5 -3.99 -1.51 26.04
C VAL A 5 -4.10 0.03 26.11
N PRO A 6 -3.33 0.71 26.97
CA PRO A 6 -3.29 2.18 27.03
C PRO A 6 -2.76 2.80 25.73
N TYR A 7 -3.41 3.88 25.25
CA TYR A 7 -3.14 4.55 23.97
C TYR A 7 -1.66 4.94 23.77
N ALA A 8 -0.95 5.26 24.86
CA ALA A 8 0.47 5.61 24.86
C ALA A 8 1.39 4.46 24.43
N SER A 9 0.90 3.22 24.36
CA SER A 9 1.67 2.03 23.96
C SER A 9 1.29 1.52 22.56
N LEU A 10 0.35 2.18 21.87
CA LEU A 10 -0.04 1.85 20.49
C LEU A 10 0.78 2.60 19.44
N ASP A 11 1.68 3.50 19.83
CA ASP A 11 2.56 4.26 18.93
C ASP A 11 3.77 3.42 18.46
N SER A 12 3.50 2.20 18.00
CA SER A 12 4.51 1.31 17.43
C SER A 12 4.05 0.85 16.06
N ASN A 13 4.98 0.46 15.20
CA ASN A 13 4.70 0.01 13.82
C ASN A 13 3.65 -1.12 13.70
N ASN A 14 3.19 -1.75 14.80
CA ASN A 14 2.14 -2.77 14.81
C ASN A 14 1.21 -2.64 16.05
N PRO A 15 0.34 -1.59 16.11
CA PRO A 15 -0.52 -1.32 17.26
C PRO A 15 -1.47 -2.48 17.58
N LEU A 16 -1.96 -3.14 16.54
CA LEU A 16 -2.95 -4.22 16.63
C LEU A 16 -2.35 -5.49 17.27
N SER A 17 -1.11 -5.81 16.94
CA SER A 17 -0.38 -6.95 17.50
C SER A 17 0.00 -6.73 18.96
N VAL A 18 0.34 -5.49 19.34
CA VAL A 18 0.62 -5.11 20.75
C VAL A 18 -0.65 -5.18 21.60
N ALA A 19 -1.79 -4.73 21.06
CA ALA A 19 -3.09 -4.81 21.72
C ALA A 19 -3.50 -6.26 22.02
N ILE A 20 -3.24 -7.19 21.09
CA ILE A 20 -3.58 -8.60 21.26
C ILE A 20 -2.65 -9.31 22.25
N LYS A 21 -1.36 -8.99 22.27
CA LYS A 21 -0.40 -9.56 23.23
C LYS A 21 -0.74 -9.24 24.69
N ALA A 22 -1.46 -8.15 24.96
CA ALA A 22 -1.95 -7.82 26.30
C ALA A 22 -3.15 -8.68 26.75
N THR A 23 -3.71 -9.51 25.86
CA THR A 23 -4.81 -10.44 26.16
C THR A 23 -4.25 -11.81 26.54
N PRO A 24 -4.91 -12.60 27.41
CA PRO A 24 -4.46 -13.95 27.80
C PRO A 24 -4.25 -14.95 26.64
N PHE A 25 -4.82 -14.70 25.45
CA PHE A 25 -4.67 -15.51 24.24
C PHE A 25 -3.61 -14.97 23.26
N GLY A 26 -2.74 -14.07 23.72
CA GLY A 26 -2.06 -13.08 22.90
C GLY A 26 -0.99 -13.56 21.92
N LEU A 27 -0.45 -14.77 22.06
CA LEU A 27 0.65 -15.24 21.20
C LEU A 27 0.16 -15.87 19.88
N TRP A 28 -0.82 -16.77 19.95
CA TRP A 28 -1.35 -17.44 18.75
C TRP A 28 -2.18 -16.47 17.87
N LEU A 29 -3.00 -15.63 18.50
CA LEU A 29 -3.83 -14.66 17.78
C LEU A 29 -2.99 -13.52 17.17
N SER A 30 -1.89 -13.11 17.82
CA SER A 30 -0.97 -12.13 17.25
C SER A 30 -0.24 -12.67 16.01
N ILE A 31 0.10 -13.96 15.97
CA ILE A 31 0.74 -14.58 14.80
C ILE A 31 -0.22 -14.58 13.59
N ILE A 32 -1.47 -15.02 13.79
CA ILE A 32 -2.48 -15.03 12.73
C ILE A 32 -2.77 -13.63 12.23
N MET A 33 -2.85 -12.65 13.13
CA MET A 33 -3.07 -11.26 12.78
C MET A 33 -1.91 -10.66 11.98
N ASN A 34 -0.65 -10.87 12.39
CA ASN A 34 0.50 -10.39 11.63
C ASN A 34 0.52 -11.02 10.23
N LEU A 35 0.24 -12.32 10.14
CA LEU A 35 0.18 -13.02 8.86
C LEU A 35 -0.95 -12.49 7.96
N GLY A 36 -2.12 -12.25 8.55
CA GLY A 36 -3.27 -11.63 7.87
C GLY A 36 -3.00 -10.19 7.44
N GLY A 37 -2.30 -9.41 8.26
CA GLY A 37 -1.87 -8.05 7.94
C GLY A 37 -0.93 -8.01 6.74
N ILE A 38 0.10 -8.85 6.72
CA ILE A 38 1.04 -8.96 5.58
C ILE A 38 0.30 -9.41 4.31
N ALA A 39 -0.56 -10.43 4.41
CA ALA A 39 -1.32 -10.92 3.27
C ALA A 39 -2.30 -9.86 2.74
N GLY A 40 -2.98 -9.13 3.63
CA GLY A 40 -3.90 -8.06 3.30
C GLY A 40 -3.19 -6.89 2.62
N LEU A 41 -2.14 -6.36 3.24
CA LEU A 41 -1.36 -5.24 2.70
C LEU A 41 -0.75 -5.56 1.34
N THR A 42 -0.24 -6.79 1.16
CA THR A 42 0.33 -7.23 -0.13
C THR A 42 -0.75 -7.27 -1.21
N THR A 43 -1.94 -7.78 -0.89
CA THR A 43 -3.07 -7.86 -1.83
C THR A 43 -3.54 -6.47 -2.24
N VAL A 44 -3.68 -5.56 -1.27
CA VAL A 44 -4.07 -4.16 -1.55
C VAL A 44 -3.00 -3.46 -2.39
N GLY A 45 -1.71 -3.67 -2.09
CA GLY A 45 -0.61 -3.10 -2.89
C GLY A 45 -0.65 -3.54 -4.36
N MET A 46 -0.88 -4.85 -4.61
CA MET A 46 -1.11 -5.35 -5.97
C MET A 46 -2.33 -4.73 -6.63
N MET A 47 -3.45 -4.61 -5.91
CA MET A 47 -4.69 -4.01 -6.41
C MET A 47 -4.52 -2.55 -6.83
N VAL A 48 -3.76 -1.77 -6.05
CA VAL A 48 -3.48 -0.35 -6.34
C VAL A 48 -2.58 -0.22 -7.57
N MET A 49 -1.54 -1.05 -7.70
CA MET A 49 -0.69 -1.04 -8.92
C MET A 49 -1.50 -1.36 -10.19
N LEU A 50 -2.41 -2.34 -10.11
CA LEU A 50 -3.32 -2.66 -11.21
C LEU A 50 -4.26 -1.50 -11.54
N SER A 51 -4.77 -0.82 -10.51
CA SER A 51 -5.66 0.34 -10.66
C SER A 51 -4.95 1.54 -11.30
N GLN A 52 -3.75 1.89 -10.83
CA GLN A 52 -2.93 2.97 -11.39
C GLN A 52 -2.65 2.76 -12.87
N THR A 53 -2.29 1.53 -13.26
CA THR A 53 -1.98 1.17 -14.64
C THR A 53 -3.16 1.48 -15.60
N ARG A 54 -4.41 1.30 -15.16
CA ARG A 54 -5.61 1.64 -15.95
C ARG A 54 -5.81 3.15 -16.09
N ILE A 55 -5.60 3.91 -15.02
CA ILE A 55 -5.78 5.37 -15.03
C ILE A 55 -4.71 6.02 -15.93
N PHE A 56 -3.44 5.58 -15.81
CA PHE A 56 -2.36 6.04 -16.70
C PHE A 56 -2.61 5.70 -18.16
N TYR A 57 -3.19 4.54 -18.45
CA TYR A 57 -3.57 4.17 -19.81
C TYR A 57 -4.68 5.06 -20.37
N ALA A 58 -5.73 5.32 -19.58
CA ALA A 58 -6.82 6.24 -19.96
C ALA A 58 -6.29 7.66 -20.22
N MET A 59 -5.46 8.21 -19.32
CA MET A 59 -4.83 9.53 -19.49
C MET A 59 -3.91 9.61 -20.73
N ALA A 60 -3.20 8.53 -21.06
CA ALA A 60 -2.38 8.47 -22.27
C ALA A 60 -3.24 8.36 -23.55
N ASN A 61 -4.42 7.71 -23.47
CA ASN A 61 -5.38 7.64 -24.56
C ASN A 61 -6.10 8.98 -24.79
N ASP A 62 -6.32 9.75 -23.72
CA ASP A 62 -6.86 11.13 -23.77
C ASP A 62 -5.82 12.15 -24.26
N GLY A 63 -4.58 11.74 -24.54
CA GLY A 63 -3.53 12.58 -25.12
C GLY A 63 -2.83 13.53 -24.14
N LEU A 64 -3.15 13.44 -22.84
CA LEU A 64 -2.53 14.24 -21.77
C LEU A 64 -1.10 13.81 -21.43
N LEU A 65 -0.73 12.56 -21.74
CA LEU A 65 0.60 12.00 -21.49
C LEU A 65 1.26 11.56 -22.80
N PRO A 66 2.58 11.76 -22.98
CA PRO A 66 3.27 11.42 -24.22
C PRO A 66 3.17 9.93 -24.53
N LYS A 67 2.92 9.60 -25.81
CA LYS A 67 2.63 8.23 -26.36
C LYS A 67 3.67 7.14 -26.01
N ILE A 68 4.79 7.51 -25.41
CA ILE A 68 5.82 6.59 -24.90
C ILE A 68 5.28 5.78 -23.69
N PHE A 69 4.38 6.37 -22.88
CA PHE A 69 3.66 5.67 -21.80
C PHE A 69 2.59 4.70 -22.33
N ALA A 70 2.10 4.91 -23.55
CA ALA A 70 1.17 4.04 -24.25
C ALA A 70 1.87 2.92 -25.05
N ARG A 71 3.18 2.73 -24.91
CA ARG A 71 3.88 1.63 -25.59
C ARG A 71 3.59 0.30 -24.87
N ILE A 72 2.44 -0.27 -25.21
CA ILE A 72 1.95 -1.54 -24.69
C ILE A 72 2.85 -2.67 -25.16
N HIS A 73 3.25 -3.57 -24.26
CA HIS A 73 3.97 -4.76 -24.69
C HIS A 73 2.98 -5.71 -25.41
N ARG A 74 3.26 -6.00 -26.69
CA ARG A 74 2.40 -6.77 -27.62
C ARG A 74 1.99 -8.18 -27.15
N ARG A 75 2.61 -8.72 -26.09
CA ARG A 75 2.31 -10.06 -25.53
C ARG A 75 1.48 -10.04 -24.24
N TRP A 76 1.53 -8.97 -23.46
CA TRP A 76 0.88 -8.90 -22.13
C TRP A 76 -0.20 -7.82 -22.03
N ILE A 77 -0.33 -6.96 -23.05
CA ILE A 77 -1.34 -5.89 -23.13
C ILE A 77 -1.24 -4.90 -21.94
N THR A 78 -0.14 -4.94 -21.20
CA THR A 78 0.15 -4.05 -20.07
C THR A 78 1.18 -2.98 -20.45
N PRO A 79 0.98 -1.71 -20.08
CA PRO A 79 1.94 -0.64 -20.28
C PRO A 79 3.07 -0.75 -19.25
N TRP A 80 4.03 -1.65 -19.53
CA TRP A 80 5.15 -1.96 -18.62
C TRP A 80 6.00 -0.74 -18.26
N ILE A 81 6.15 0.23 -19.17
CA ILE A 81 6.88 1.49 -18.92
C ILE A 81 6.15 2.33 -17.87
N ALA A 82 4.82 2.42 -17.93
CA ALA A 82 4.04 3.16 -16.95
C ALA A 82 4.12 2.50 -15.57
N THR A 83 3.98 1.18 -15.50
CA THR A 83 4.12 0.43 -14.24
C THR A 83 5.53 0.55 -13.64
N LEU A 84 6.59 0.50 -14.46
CA LEU A 84 7.96 0.65 -13.99
C LEU A 84 8.23 2.07 -13.46
N ILE A 85 7.80 3.10 -14.18
CA ILE A 85 7.97 4.50 -13.76
C ILE A 85 7.18 4.77 -12.49
N CYS A 86 5.92 4.34 -12.41
CA CYS A 86 5.10 4.50 -11.21
C CYS A 86 5.66 3.70 -10.04
N GLY A 87 6.17 2.49 -10.28
CA GLY A 87 6.82 1.67 -9.27
C GLY A 87 8.11 2.32 -8.74
N ILE A 88 8.94 2.89 -9.62
CA ILE A 88 10.15 3.63 -9.23
C ILE A 88 9.78 4.88 -8.44
N PHE A 89 8.77 5.63 -8.90
CA PHE A 89 8.31 6.83 -8.21
C PHE A 89 7.75 6.49 -6.83
N CYS A 90 6.91 5.44 -6.75
CA CYS A 90 6.36 4.93 -5.50
C CYS A 90 7.46 4.42 -4.55
N ALA A 91 8.45 3.67 -5.06
CA ALA A 91 9.58 3.19 -4.27
C ALA A 91 10.45 4.33 -3.74
N PHE A 92 10.68 5.36 -4.57
CA PHE A 92 11.42 6.56 -4.17
C PHE A 92 10.67 7.34 -3.09
N PHE A 93 9.37 7.60 -3.29
CA PHE A 93 8.54 8.29 -2.29
C PHE A 93 8.35 7.47 -1.02
N SER A 94 8.21 6.15 -1.11
CA SER A 94 8.12 5.26 0.05
C SER A 94 9.43 5.20 0.83
N GLY A 95 10.58 5.41 0.19
CA GLY A 95 11.89 5.43 0.85
C GLY A 95 12.22 6.76 1.52
N PHE A 96 11.74 7.87 0.97
CA PHE A 96 12.05 9.23 1.45
C PHE A 96 10.95 9.88 2.29
N CYS A 97 9.68 9.50 2.13
CA CYS A 97 8.55 10.13 2.79
C CYS A 97 8.05 9.28 3.97
N PRO A 98 7.94 9.82 5.20
CA PRO A 98 7.34 9.11 6.32
C PRO A 98 5.85 8.87 6.06
N VAL A 99 5.36 7.71 6.51
CA VAL A 99 3.97 7.27 6.34
C VAL A 99 2.95 8.23 6.95
N ASP A 100 3.35 9.00 7.96
CA ASP A 100 2.50 9.98 8.64
C ASP A 100 2.08 11.12 7.71
N ILE A 101 3.02 11.67 6.93
CA ILE A 101 2.76 12.76 5.98
C ILE A 101 1.96 12.24 4.77
N LEU A 102 2.20 10.99 4.37
CA LEU A 102 1.40 10.32 3.35
C LEU A 102 -0.04 10.09 3.82
N GLY A 103 -0.23 9.80 5.11
CA GLY A 103 -1.54 9.67 5.74
C GLY A 103 -2.31 11.00 5.75
N GLU A 104 -1.66 12.08 6.17
CA GLU A 104 -2.27 13.43 6.19
C GLU A 104 -2.68 13.92 4.81
N THR A 105 -1.92 13.60 3.76
CA THR A 105 -2.26 13.98 2.38
C THR A 105 -3.34 13.12 1.73
N THR A 106 -3.56 11.90 2.24
CA THR A 106 -4.61 10.98 1.75
C THR A 106 -5.92 11.13 2.53
N SER A 107 -5.85 11.66 3.75
CA SER A 107 -7.03 11.99 4.55
C SER A 107 -7.62 13.32 4.07
N ILE A 108 -8.70 13.25 3.29
CA ILE A 108 -9.51 14.43 2.90
C ILE A 108 -10.16 15.12 4.10
#